data_AF-Q53T94-F1
#
_entry.id   AF-Q53T94-F1
#
_cell.length_a   1.000
_cell.length_b   1.000
_cell.length_c   1.000
_cell.angle_alpha   90.00
_cell.angle_beta   90.00
_cell.angle_gamma   90.00
#
_symmetry.space_group_name_H-M   'P 1'
#
loop_
_entity.id
_entity.type
_entity.pdbx_description
1 polymer ?
#
loop_
_entity_poly.entity_id
_entity_poly.type
_entity_poly.pdbx_seq_one_letter_code
_entity_poly.pdbx_strand_id
1 'polypeptide(L)'
;MDLEEAEEFKERCTQCAAVSWGLTDEGKYYCTSCHNVTERYQEVTNTDLIPNTQIKALNRGLKKKNNTEKGWDWYVCEGFQYILYQQAEALKNLGVGPELKNDVLHNFWKRYLQKSKQAYCKNPVYTTGRKPTVLEDNLSHSDWASEPELLSDVSCPPFLESGAESQSDIHTRKPFPVSKASQSETSVCSGSLDGVEYSQRKEKGIVKMTMPQTLAFCYLSLLWQREAITLSDLLRFVEEDHIPYINAFQHFPEQMKLYGRDRGIFGIESWPDYEDIYKKTVEVGTFLDLPRFPDITEDCYLHPNILCMKYLMEVNLPDEMHSLTCHVVKMTGMGEVDFLTFDPIAKMAKTVKYDVQAVAIIVVVLKLLFLLDDSFEWSLSNLAEKHNEKNKKDKPWFDFRKWYQIMKKAFDEKKQKWEEARAKYLWKSEKPLYYSFVDKPVAYKKREMVVNLQKQFSTLVESTATAGKKSPSSFQFNWTEEDTDRTCFHGHSLQGVLKEKGQSLLTKNSLYWLSTQKFCRCYCTHVTTYEESNYSLSYQFILNLFSFLLRIKTSLLHEEVSLVEKKLFEKKYSVKRKKSRSKKVRRH
;
A
#
# COMPACT_ATOMS: atom_id res chain seq x y z
N MET A 1 25.91 -20.64 53.00
CA MET A 1 25.38 -20.93 51.64
C MET A 1 23.92 -20.68 51.81
N ASP A 2 23.54 -19.43 51.61
CA ASP A 2 22.25 -18.92 52.05
C ASP A 2 21.21 -19.41 51.05
N LEU A 3 20.38 -20.34 51.51
CA LEU A 3 19.33 -20.98 50.72
C LEU A 3 18.18 -19.96 50.58
N GLU A 4 18.22 -19.15 49.53
CA GLU A 4 17.04 -18.41 49.08
C GLU A 4 16.03 -19.44 48.52
N GLU A 5 15.00 -19.72 49.31
CA GLU A 5 13.84 -20.48 48.87
C GLU A 5 13.09 -19.65 47.82
N ALA A 6 12.92 -20.20 46.63
CA ALA A 6 12.23 -19.51 45.54
C ALA A 6 10.72 -19.72 45.68
N GLU A 7 10.06 -18.87 46.48
CA GLU A 7 8.61 -18.94 46.76
C GLU A 7 7.71 -18.82 45.51
N GLU A 8 8.25 -18.35 44.38
CA GLU A 8 7.50 -18.11 43.14
C GLU A 8 7.16 -19.42 42.39
N PHE A 9 7.91 -20.51 42.58
CA PHE A 9 7.70 -21.76 41.83
C PHE A 9 6.90 -22.79 42.64
N LYS A 10 5.62 -23.00 42.26
CA LYS A 10 4.66 -23.83 43.02
C LYS A 10 4.37 -25.22 42.45
N GLU A 11 5.11 -25.64 41.42
CA GLU A 11 4.89 -26.97 40.82
C GLU A 11 5.50 -28.09 41.68
N ARG A 12 4.91 -29.29 41.63
CA ARG A 12 5.45 -30.46 42.32
C ARG A 12 6.68 -30.99 41.59
N CYS A 13 7.72 -31.34 42.34
CA CYS A 13 8.87 -32.03 41.78
C CYS A 13 8.45 -33.36 41.14
N THR A 14 8.89 -33.59 39.90
CA THR A 14 8.58 -34.83 39.14
C THR A 14 9.21 -36.08 39.74
N GLN A 15 10.21 -35.96 40.61
CA GLN A 15 10.95 -37.09 41.19
C GLN A 15 10.50 -37.44 42.62
N CYS A 16 10.15 -36.46 43.46
CA CYS A 16 9.81 -36.70 44.87
C CYS A 16 8.49 -36.09 45.33
N ALA A 17 7.74 -35.44 44.44
CA ALA A 17 6.47 -34.76 44.71
C ALA A 17 6.51 -33.61 45.75
N ALA A 18 7.69 -33.25 46.28
CA ALA A 18 7.85 -32.07 47.14
C ALA A 18 7.62 -30.77 46.36
N VAL A 19 7.16 -29.73 47.07
CA VAL A 19 6.97 -28.36 46.54
C VAL A 19 7.95 -27.44 47.26
N SER A 20 9.23 -27.69 47.04
CA SER A 20 10.30 -26.93 47.68
C SER A 20 11.45 -26.76 46.68
N TRP A 21 11.75 -25.50 46.34
CA TRP A 21 12.63 -25.14 45.23
C TRP A 21 13.67 -24.12 45.66
N GLY A 22 14.92 -24.36 45.28
CA GLY A 22 16.01 -23.39 45.32
C GLY A 22 16.46 -23.03 43.91
N LEU A 23 17.32 -22.01 43.80
CA LEU A 23 17.90 -21.56 42.53
C LEU A 23 19.37 -21.92 42.43
N THR A 24 19.79 -22.48 41.28
CA THR A 24 21.22 -22.65 40.99
C THR A 24 21.84 -21.30 40.64
N ASP A 25 23.17 -21.21 40.73
CA ASP A 25 23.97 -20.08 40.22
C ASP A 25 23.72 -19.77 38.72
N GLU A 26 23.33 -20.78 37.94
CA GLU A 26 22.88 -20.61 36.54
C GLU A 26 21.42 -20.11 36.37
N GLY A 27 20.67 -19.87 37.45
CA GLY A 27 19.28 -19.40 37.41
C GLY A 27 18.22 -20.48 37.16
N LYS A 28 18.55 -21.77 37.35
CA LYS A 28 17.60 -22.90 37.19
C LYS A 28 16.99 -23.28 38.55
N TYR A 29 15.73 -23.69 38.57
CA TYR A 29 15.12 -24.23 39.78
C TYR A 29 15.59 -25.66 40.06
N TYR A 30 16.00 -25.96 41.29
CA TYR A 30 16.30 -27.32 41.77
C TYR A 30 15.45 -27.67 42.99
N CYS A 31 15.01 -28.92 43.09
CA CYS A 31 14.20 -29.36 44.22
C CYS A 31 15.06 -29.51 45.48
N THR A 32 14.69 -28.86 46.58
CA THR A 32 15.48 -28.93 47.83
C THR A 32 15.35 -30.27 48.55
N SER A 33 14.32 -31.08 48.25
CA SER A 33 14.14 -32.40 48.86
C SER A 33 14.92 -33.53 48.16
N CYS A 34 15.09 -33.48 46.82
CA CYS A 34 15.74 -34.55 46.06
C CYS A 34 16.86 -34.08 45.11
N HIS A 35 17.16 -32.78 45.10
CA HIS A 35 18.17 -32.16 44.24
C HIS A 35 17.95 -32.32 42.73
N ASN A 36 16.73 -32.65 42.30
CA ASN A 36 16.39 -32.69 40.87
C ASN A 36 16.29 -31.26 40.29
N VAL A 37 17.08 -30.98 39.24
CA VAL A 37 17.11 -29.68 38.55
C VAL A 37 16.08 -29.67 37.42
N THR A 38 15.29 -28.61 37.34
CA THR A 38 14.30 -28.41 36.26
C THR A 38 14.91 -27.65 35.08
N GLU A 39 14.27 -27.76 33.92
CA GLU A 39 14.62 -26.97 32.73
C GLU A 39 14.08 -25.52 32.80
N ARG A 40 13.34 -25.17 33.85
CA ARG A 40 12.81 -23.80 34.03
C ARG A 40 13.88 -22.88 34.60
N TYR A 41 13.91 -21.68 34.07
CA TYR A 41 14.81 -20.59 34.44
C TYR A 41 13.99 -19.41 34.97
N GLN A 42 14.54 -18.67 35.93
CA GLN A 42 13.96 -17.40 36.34
C GLN A 42 14.35 -16.33 35.31
N GLU A 43 13.38 -15.69 34.68
CA GLU A 43 13.63 -14.56 33.77
C GLU A 43 14.02 -13.32 34.58
N VAL A 44 15.32 -13.10 34.79
CA VAL A 44 15.81 -11.89 35.45
C VAL A 44 15.74 -10.71 34.48
N THR A 45 14.75 -9.84 34.64
CA THR A 45 14.67 -8.55 33.96
C THR A 45 15.54 -7.54 34.71
N ASN A 46 16.81 -7.41 34.31
CA ASN A 46 17.70 -6.44 34.94
C ASN A 46 17.39 -5.02 34.41
N THR A 47 16.85 -4.17 35.28
CA THR A 47 16.26 -2.86 34.92
C THR A 47 17.12 -1.68 35.37
N ASP A 48 18.44 -1.86 35.52
CA ASP A 48 19.33 -0.80 36.01
C ASP A 48 20.36 -0.32 34.97
N LEU A 49 20.33 1.00 34.76
CA LEU A 49 21.15 1.82 33.90
C LEU A 49 22.60 1.95 34.43
N ILE A 50 23.61 1.31 33.82
CA ILE A 50 25.02 1.71 34.02
C ILE A 50 25.84 1.58 32.71
N PRO A 51 26.55 2.64 32.26
CA PRO A 51 27.31 2.66 31.02
C PRO A 51 28.76 2.13 31.18
N ASN A 52 29.27 1.51 30.10
CA ASN A 52 30.69 1.38 29.73
C ASN A 52 31.72 1.01 30.82
N THR A 53 31.94 -0.30 31.03
CA THR A 53 33.25 -0.81 31.49
C THR A 53 33.62 -2.16 30.87
N GLN A 54 34.87 -2.21 30.41
CA GLN A 54 35.68 -3.29 29.81
C GLN A 54 35.21 -4.75 29.96
N ILE A 55 34.98 -5.41 28.83
CA ILE A 55 34.78 -6.87 28.73
C ILE A 55 36.13 -7.57 28.89
N LYS A 56 36.35 -8.24 30.04
CA LYS A 56 37.41 -9.24 30.20
C LYS A 56 36.88 -10.60 29.75
N ALA A 57 37.57 -11.17 28.76
CA ALA A 57 37.56 -12.55 28.26
C ALA A 57 36.37 -13.47 28.62
N LEU A 58 35.52 -13.77 27.63
CA LEU A 58 34.61 -14.91 27.69
C LEU A 58 35.33 -16.17 27.23
N ASN A 59 35.43 -17.15 28.14
CA ASN A 59 35.87 -18.50 27.84
C ASN A 59 34.99 -19.10 26.73
N ARG A 60 35.62 -19.48 25.61
CA ARG A 60 35.00 -20.23 24.51
C ARG A 60 34.70 -21.66 24.96
N GLY A 61 33.58 -21.87 25.63
CA GLY A 61 32.98 -23.18 25.79
C GLY A 61 32.25 -23.57 24.50
N LEU A 62 32.78 -24.58 23.78
CA LEU A 62 32.10 -25.28 22.69
C LEU A 62 30.83 -25.97 23.24
N LYS A 63 29.72 -25.24 23.36
CA LYS A 63 28.40 -25.86 23.57
C LYS A 63 27.96 -26.48 22.24
N LYS A 64 27.74 -27.80 22.27
CA LYS A 64 27.09 -28.59 21.23
C LYS A 64 25.86 -27.84 20.71
N LYS A 65 25.81 -27.61 19.40
CA LYS A 65 24.75 -26.91 18.68
C LYS A 65 23.42 -27.67 18.88
N ASN A 66 22.55 -27.17 19.76
CA ASN A 66 21.21 -27.74 19.96
C ASN A 66 20.41 -27.62 18.64
N ASN A 67 19.80 -28.72 18.20
CA ASN A 67 19.00 -28.79 16.98
C ASN A 67 17.73 -27.89 16.99
N THR A 68 17.41 -27.24 18.11
CA THR A 68 16.28 -26.31 18.26
C THR A 68 16.44 -25.00 17.48
N GLU A 69 17.63 -24.69 16.95
CA GLU A 69 17.83 -23.50 16.11
C GLU A 69 17.44 -23.69 14.64
N LYS A 70 17.26 -24.93 14.16
CA LYS A 70 16.86 -25.19 12.78
C LYS A 70 15.34 -25.06 12.66
N GLY A 71 14.88 -23.98 12.04
CA GLY A 71 13.50 -23.83 11.59
C GLY A 71 13.11 -24.90 10.58
N TRP A 72 11.85 -24.91 10.15
CA TRP A 72 11.40 -25.75 9.05
C TRP A 72 12.01 -25.28 7.74
N ASP A 73 12.26 -26.22 6.83
CA ASP A 73 12.59 -25.89 5.45
C ASP A 73 11.30 -25.38 4.77
N TRP A 74 11.36 -24.19 4.17
CA TRP A 74 10.21 -23.54 3.55
C TRP A 74 10.61 -22.78 2.28
N TYR A 75 9.65 -22.54 1.39
CA TYR A 75 9.84 -21.83 0.13
C TYR A 75 9.18 -20.45 0.15
N VAL A 76 9.75 -19.49 -0.57
CA VAL A 76 9.26 -18.09 -0.62
C VAL A 76 7.77 -18.00 -0.95
N CYS A 77 7.25 -18.88 -1.82
CA CYS A 77 5.82 -18.91 -2.14
C CYS A 77 4.93 -19.23 -0.92
N GLU A 78 5.38 -20.08 -0.01
CA GLU A 78 4.65 -20.40 1.23
C GLU A 78 4.56 -19.18 2.15
N GLY A 79 5.59 -18.33 2.16
CA GLY A 79 5.54 -17.06 2.88
C GLY A 79 4.53 -16.08 2.30
N PHE A 80 4.49 -15.92 0.98
CA PHE A 80 3.45 -15.11 0.35
C PHE A 80 2.04 -15.68 0.56
N GLN A 81 1.89 -17.01 0.54
CA GLN A 81 0.62 -17.67 0.87
C GLN A 81 0.14 -17.31 2.28
N TYR A 82 1.04 -17.28 3.26
CA TYR A 82 0.70 -16.91 4.63
C TYR A 82 0.30 -15.43 4.74
N ILE A 83 0.94 -14.53 4.00
CA ILE A 83 0.57 -13.11 3.93
C ILE A 83 -0.82 -12.94 3.29
N LEU A 84 -1.05 -13.56 2.14
CA LEU A 84 -2.35 -13.53 1.44
C LEU A 84 -3.47 -14.07 2.32
N TYR A 85 -3.22 -15.15 3.07
CA TYR A 85 -4.18 -15.71 4.02
C TYR A 85 -4.57 -14.68 5.09
N GLN A 86 -3.59 -14.01 5.71
CA GLN A 86 -3.86 -12.99 6.73
C GLN A 86 -4.59 -11.78 6.15
N GLN A 87 -4.22 -11.33 4.96
CA GLN A 87 -4.90 -10.23 4.28
C GLN A 87 -6.36 -10.58 3.97
N ALA A 88 -6.62 -11.82 3.54
CA ALA A 88 -7.99 -12.30 3.30
C ALA A 88 -8.81 -12.41 4.59
N GLU A 89 -8.21 -12.86 5.70
CA GLU A 89 -8.85 -12.86 7.02
C GLU A 89 -9.17 -11.45 7.50
N ALA A 90 -8.26 -10.49 7.27
CA ALA A 90 -8.49 -9.09 7.57
C ALA A 90 -9.67 -8.51 6.75
N LEU A 91 -9.73 -8.80 5.45
CA LEU A 91 -10.85 -8.38 4.60
C LEU A 91 -12.19 -8.98 5.06
N LYS A 92 -12.20 -10.26 5.46
CA LYS A 92 -13.38 -10.90 6.05
C LYS A 92 -13.82 -10.18 7.33
N ASN A 93 -12.88 -9.80 8.19
CA ASN A 93 -13.18 -9.03 9.42
C ASN A 93 -13.68 -7.60 9.12
N LEU A 94 -13.40 -7.06 7.93
CA LEU A 94 -13.96 -5.80 7.43
C LEU A 94 -15.37 -5.95 6.83
N GLY A 95 -15.94 -7.15 6.84
CA GLY A 95 -17.30 -7.42 6.37
C GLY A 95 -17.39 -7.99 4.95
N VAL A 96 -16.25 -8.32 4.32
CA VAL A 96 -16.25 -8.96 2.99
C VAL A 96 -16.64 -10.43 3.11
N GLY A 97 -17.43 -10.94 2.15
CA GLY A 97 -17.91 -12.31 2.14
C GLY A 97 -16.76 -13.35 2.18
N PRO A 98 -16.93 -14.49 2.90
CA PRO A 98 -15.91 -15.53 2.99
C PRO A 98 -15.58 -16.19 1.64
N GLU A 99 -16.48 -16.07 0.65
CA GLU A 99 -16.28 -16.54 -0.73
C GLU A 99 -15.07 -15.87 -1.39
N LEU A 100 -14.78 -14.61 -1.02
CA LEU A 100 -13.59 -13.92 -1.53
C LEU A 100 -12.32 -14.71 -1.23
N LYS A 101 -12.18 -15.20 0.00
CA LYS A 101 -11.01 -15.98 0.43
C LYS A 101 -11.01 -17.37 -0.19
N ASN A 102 -12.11 -18.09 -0.01
CA ASN A 102 -12.16 -19.54 -0.26
C ASN A 102 -12.26 -19.87 -1.75
N ASP A 103 -13.01 -19.07 -2.50
CA ASP A 103 -13.36 -19.41 -3.89
C ASP A 103 -12.62 -18.54 -4.89
N VAL A 104 -12.35 -17.27 -4.58
CA VAL A 104 -11.75 -16.35 -5.54
C VAL A 104 -10.24 -16.28 -5.37
N LEU A 105 -9.79 -15.76 -4.22
CA LEU A 105 -8.37 -15.53 -3.95
C LEU A 105 -7.57 -16.83 -3.97
N HIS A 106 -8.10 -17.90 -3.37
CA HIS A 106 -7.46 -19.21 -3.38
C HIS A 106 -7.24 -19.73 -4.82
N ASN A 107 -8.24 -19.59 -5.70
CA ASN A 107 -8.14 -20.02 -7.09
C ASN A 107 -7.16 -19.15 -7.90
N PHE A 108 -7.16 -17.83 -7.69
CA PHE A 108 -6.17 -16.95 -8.30
C PHE A 108 -4.75 -17.31 -7.86
N TRP A 109 -4.53 -17.55 -6.56
CA TRP A 109 -3.24 -17.95 -6.02
C TRP A 109 -2.76 -19.31 -6.56
N LYS A 110 -3.65 -20.31 -6.61
CA LYS A 110 -3.35 -21.61 -7.21
C LYS A 110 -2.93 -21.48 -8.67
N ARG A 111 -3.64 -20.65 -9.45
CA ARG A 111 -3.31 -20.37 -10.85
C ARG A 111 -1.98 -19.63 -11.01
N TYR A 112 -1.66 -18.73 -10.09
CA TYR A 112 -0.34 -18.10 -10.03
C TYR A 112 0.77 -19.12 -9.82
N LEU A 113 0.64 -20.01 -8.85
CA LEU A 113 1.63 -21.04 -8.56
C LEU A 113 1.87 -21.98 -9.75
N GLN A 114 0.80 -22.32 -10.48
CA GLN A 114 0.87 -23.08 -11.73
C GLN A 114 1.67 -22.34 -12.81
N LYS A 115 1.30 -21.09 -13.12
CA LYS A 115 1.92 -20.31 -14.20
C LYS A 115 3.34 -19.85 -13.89
N SER A 116 3.65 -19.60 -12.62
CA SER A 116 5.00 -19.27 -12.15
C SER A 116 5.91 -20.50 -11.99
N LYS A 117 5.37 -21.71 -12.28
CA LYS A 117 6.04 -23.01 -12.12
C LYS A 117 6.55 -23.26 -10.70
N GLN A 118 5.90 -22.70 -9.69
CA GLN A 118 6.28 -22.92 -8.28
C GLN A 118 5.57 -24.14 -7.69
N ALA A 119 4.36 -24.46 -8.15
CA ALA A 119 3.65 -25.68 -7.75
C ALA A 119 2.68 -26.13 -8.86
N TYR A 120 2.07 -27.31 -8.68
CA TYR A 120 1.00 -27.84 -9.56
C TYR A 120 1.36 -27.90 -11.06
N CYS A 121 2.64 -28.09 -11.39
CA CYS A 121 3.14 -28.25 -12.75
C CYS A 121 4.09 -29.45 -12.83
N LYS A 122 4.33 -29.98 -14.04
CA LYS A 122 5.15 -31.19 -14.25
C LYS A 122 6.58 -31.03 -13.75
N ASN A 123 7.17 -29.84 -13.96
CA ASN A 123 8.54 -29.50 -13.60
C ASN A 123 8.53 -28.23 -12.74
N PRO A 124 8.22 -28.32 -11.45
CA PRO A 124 8.32 -27.19 -10.55
C PRO A 124 9.77 -26.72 -10.48
N VAL A 125 9.96 -25.42 -10.33
CA VAL A 125 11.29 -24.85 -10.11
C VAL A 125 11.76 -25.27 -8.72
N TYR A 126 12.42 -26.43 -8.66
CA TYR A 126 13.15 -26.88 -7.48
C TYR A 126 14.59 -26.44 -7.60
N THR A 127 15.14 -25.97 -6.48
CA THR A 127 16.52 -25.54 -6.35
C THR A 127 17.47 -26.58 -6.92
N THR A 128 18.38 -26.14 -7.80
CA THR A 128 19.42 -27.01 -8.32
C THR A 128 20.46 -27.23 -7.21
N GLY A 129 20.50 -28.43 -6.62
CA GLY A 129 21.70 -28.93 -5.92
C GLY A 129 21.66 -29.02 -4.38
N ARG A 130 21.05 -30.09 -3.87
CA ARG A 130 21.58 -30.91 -2.76
C ARG A 130 20.89 -32.28 -2.78
N LYS A 131 21.13 -33.07 -3.84
CA LYS A 131 20.99 -34.52 -3.69
C LYS A 131 22.20 -34.97 -2.86
N PRO A 132 22.02 -35.66 -1.72
CA PRO A 132 23.13 -36.38 -1.12
C PRO A 132 23.51 -37.47 -2.11
N THR A 133 24.70 -37.37 -2.68
CA THR A 133 25.28 -38.46 -3.47
C THR A 133 25.45 -39.64 -2.53
N VAL A 134 24.50 -40.57 -2.56
CA VAL A 134 24.71 -41.92 -2.05
C VAL A 134 25.74 -42.54 -2.98
N LEU A 135 26.86 -42.85 -2.37
CA LEU A 135 28.01 -43.52 -2.95
C LEU A 135 27.57 -44.91 -3.42
N GLU A 136 27.41 -45.09 -4.72
CA GLU A 136 27.50 -46.42 -5.33
C GLU A 136 28.69 -46.40 -6.29
N ASP A 137 29.71 -47.15 -5.89
CA ASP A 137 30.83 -47.58 -6.71
C ASP A 137 30.32 -48.16 -8.03
N ASN A 138 30.88 -47.72 -9.16
CA ASN A 138 31.69 -48.55 -10.05
C ASN A 138 31.83 -47.92 -11.45
N LEU A 139 33.08 -47.58 -11.77
CA LEU A 139 33.80 -47.82 -13.02
C LEU A 139 33.23 -47.43 -14.41
N SER A 140 34.12 -46.70 -15.11
CA SER A 140 34.40 -46.70 -16.57
C SER A 140 33.52 -45.80 -17.45
N HIS A 141 34.00 -45.10 -18.48
CA HIS A 141 35.30 -44.64 -18.97
C HIS A 141 34.99 -43.72 -20.19
N SER A 142 35.89 -42.78 -20.50
CA SER A 142 35.99 -41.94 -21.71
C SER A 142 34.90 -40.89 -21.95
N ASP A 143 35.24 -39.60 -21.77
CA ASP A 143 35.92 -38.71 -22.74
C ASP A 143 34.96 -38.26 -23.85
N TRP A 144 34.66 -36.96 -23.91
CA TRP A 144 34.77 -36.14 -25.13
C TRP A 144 34.51 -34.66 -24.79
N ALA A 145 35.56 -33.90 -25.06
CA ALA A 145 35.74 -32.45 -25.06
C ALA A 145 34.54 -31.58 -25.44
N SER A 146 34.41 -30.42 -24.78
CA SER A 146 34.39 -29.11 -25.44
C SER A 146 34.64 -27.99 -24.44
N GLU A 147 35.65 -27.18 -24.77
CA GLU A 147 36.27 -26.06 -24.07
C GLU A 147 35.42 -24.76 -24.08
N PRO A 148 35.83 -23.70 -23.32
CA PRO A 148 34.95 -22.67 -22.77
C PRO A 148 34.98 -21.34 -23.56
N GLU A 149 33.87 -20.60 -23.54
CA GLU A 149 33.85 -19.19 -23.96
C GLU A 149 33.71 -18.25 -22.76
N LEU A 150 34.87 -17.72 -22.35
CA LEU A 150 35.04 -16.47 -21.61
C LEU A 150 34.53 -15.30 -22.46
N LEU A 151 33.55 -14.50 -22.00
CA LEU A 151 33.47 -13.07 -22.33
C LEU A 151 32.67 -12.24 -21.30
N SER A 152 33.44 -11.39 -20.62
CA SER A 152 33.20 -9.98 -20.24
C SER A 152 32.05 -9.58 -19.29
N ASP A 153 32.48 -9.23 -18.07
CA ASP A 153 32.19 -8.00 -17.31
C ASP A 153 31.21 -6.99 -17.92
N VAL A 154 30.05 -6.82 -17.28
CA VAL A 154 29.40 -5.51 -17.11
C VAL A 154 28.82 -5.44 -15.70
N SER A 155 29.49 -4.69 -14.84
CA SER A 155 29.00 -4.21 -13.55
C SER A 155 27.78 -3.30 -13.78
N CYS A 156 26.72 -3.47 -13.00
CA CYS A 156 25.59 -2.53 -12.97
C CYS A 156 25.33 -2.09 -11.52
N PRO A 157 25.20 -0.78 -11.24
CA PRO A 157 25.48 -0.20 -9.92
C PRO A 157 24.26 -0.20 -8.99
N PRO A 158 24.46 0.01 -7.66
CA PRO A 158 23.35 0.21 -6.74
C PRO A 158 22.74 1.60 -6.90
N PHE A 159 21.42 1.63 -6.68
CA PHE A 159 20.51 2.76 -6.48
C PHE A 159 21.16 4.14 -6.21
N LEU A 160 20.92 5.08 -7.13
CA LEU A 160 21.21 6.51 -6.97
C LEU A 160 20.03 7.19 -6.24
N GLU A 161 20.31 7.73 -5.06
CA GLU A 161 19.60 8.91 -4.54
C GLU A 161 20.56 10.10 -4.64
N SER A 162 20.20 11.05 -5.49
CA SER A 162 20.70 12.43 -5.55
C SER A 162 19.91 13.24 -4.51
N GLY A 163 20.41 14.19 -3.73
CA GLY A 163 21.71 14.84 -3.58
C GLY A 163 21.50 15.98 -2.57
N ALA A 164 22.51 16.31 -1.77
CA ALA A 164 22.69 17.62 -1.12
C ALA A 164 24.09 17.70 -0.50
N GLU A 165 24.73 18.84 -0.70
CA GLU A 165 26.15 19.14 -0.53
C GLU A 165 26.53 19.38 0.93
N SER A 166 27.73 18.93 1.34
CA SER A 166 28.61 19.69 2.24
C SER A 166 29.96 18.97 2.40
N GLN A 167 31.04 19.70 2.10
CA GLN A 167 32.44 19.29 2.16
C GLN A 167 32.98 19.35 3.60
N SER A 168 33.80 18.37 3.99
CA SER A 168 35.02 18.64 4.76
C SER A 168 35.95 17.41 4.79
N ASP A 169 37.18 17.62 4.34
CA ASP A 169 38.33 16.73 4.30
C ASP A 169 38.79 16.23 5.67
N ILE A 170 39.09 14.92 5.83
CA ILE A 170 40.20 14.43 6.68
C ILE A 170 40.89 13.21 6.04
N HIS A 171 42.14 13.45 5.65
CA HIS A 171 43.29 12.59 5.38
C HIS A 171 43.27 11.06 5.71
N THR A 172 43.46 10.28 4.64
CA THR A 172 44.49 9.24 4.41
C THR A 172 44.97 8.33 5.56
N ARG A 173 44.64 7.02 5.48
CA ARG A 173 45.54 5.94 5.90
C ARG A 173 45.40 4.73 4.97
N LYS A 174 46.47 4.41 4.22
CA LYS A 174 46.59 3.25 3.31
C LYS A 174 46.39 1.92 4.06
N PRO A 175 45.65 0.92 3.53
CA PRO A 175 45.70 -0.45 4.03
C PRO A 175 46.81 -1.26 3.34
N PHE A 176 47.47 -2.10 4.15
CA PHE A 176 48.51 -3.06 3.78
C PHE A 176 48.01 -4.12 2.78
N PRO A 177 48.89 -4.70 1.93
CA PRO A 177 48.52 -5.78 1.04
C PRO A 177 48.45 -7.09 1.84
N VAL A 178 47.25 -7.66 1.98
CA VAL A 178 47.06 -8.99 2.56
C VAL A 178 46.85 -10.00 1.43
N SER A 179 47.78 -10.95 1.43
CA SER A 179 47.90 -12.20 0.70
C SER A 179 46.61 -12.84 0.19
N LYS A 180 46.69 -13.35 -1.05
CA LYS A 180 45.72 -14.23 -1.71
C LYS A 180 45.32 -15.39 -0.79
N ALA A 181 44.14 -15.29 -0.18
CA ALA A 181 43.43 -16.42 0.41
C ALA A 181 42.33 -16.85 -0.57
N SER A 182 42.31 -18.16 -0.83
CA SER A 182 41.35 -18.90 -1.66
C SER A 182 39.91 -18.37 -1.51
N GLN A 183 39.25 -18.13 -2.65
CA GLN A 183 37.83 -17.80 -2.74
C GLN A 183 36.99 -18.95 -2.17
N SER A 184 36.64 -18.89 -0.89
CA SER A 184 35.50 -19.61 -0.35
C SER A 184 34.30 -18.68 -0.47
N GLU A 185 33.37 -19.05 -1.36
CA GLU A 185 32.08 -18.40 -1.59
C GLU A 185 31.42 -18.01 -0.25
N THR A 186 31.40 -16.71 0.06
CA THR A 186 30.48 -16.19 1.08
C THR A 186 29.07 -16.28 0.50
N SER A 187 28.49 -17.49 0.55
CA SER A 187 27.11 -17.73 0.14
C SER A 187 26.20 -16.87 0.99
N VAL A 188 25.47 -15.95 0.37
CA VAL A 188 24.46 -15.17 1.06
C VAL A 188 23.39 -16.15 1.53
N CYS A 189 23.30 -16.40 2.84
CA CYS A 189 22.31 -17.33 3.37
C CYS A 189 20.89 -16.74 3.18
N SER A 190 19.89 -17.61 3.09
CA SER A 190 18.47 -17.25 3.19
C SER A 190 17.82 -18.19 4.20
N GLY A 191 16.75 -17.74 4.85
CA GLY A 191 15.93 -18.60 5.70
C GLY A 191 15.08 -19.57 4.91
N SER A 192 14.54 -19.10 3.78
CA SER A 192 13.89 -19.96 2.78
C SER A 192 14.88 -20.76 1.93
N LEU A 193 14.46 -21.92 1.45
CA LEU A 193 15.27 -22.80 0.58
C LEU A 193 15.61 -22.14 -0.75
N ASP A 194 14.67 -21.40 -1.34
CA ASP A 194 14.80 -20.80 -2.67
C ASP A 194 15.04 -19.28 -2.63
N GLY A 195 15.19 -18.64 -1.47
CA GLY A 195 15.24 -17.17 -1.36
C GLY A 195 16.36 -16.49 -2.19
N VAL A 196 17.49 -17.17 -2.37
CA VAL A 196 18.58 -16.69 -3.24
C VAL A 196 18.18 -16.75 -4.72
N GLU A 197 17.76 -17.92 -5.19
CA GLU A 197 17.31 -18.14 -6.57
C GLU A 197 16.10 -17.26 -6.90
N TYR A 198 15.14 -17.17 -5.99
CA TYR A 198 13.96 -16.33 -6.09
C TYR A 198 14.33 -14.85 -6.23
N SER A 199 15.31 -14.38 -5.45
CA SER A 199 15.80 -13.01 -5.53
C SER A 199 16.43 -12.70 -6.90
N GLN A 200 17.19 -13.64 -7.44
CA GLN A 200 17.93 -13.49 -8.70
C GLN A 200 17.12 -13.81 -9.96
N ARG A 201 15.95 -14.45 -9.81
CA ARG A 201 15.10 -14.87 -10.93
C ARG A 201 14.72 -13.69 -11.82
N LYS A 202 15.15 -13.74 -13.08
CA LYS A 202 14.83 -12.77 -14.15
C LYS A 202 14.20 -13.44 -15.39
N GLU A 203 13.59 -14.61 -15.23
CA GLU A 203 12.98 -15.35 -16.35
C GLU A 203 11.93 -14.48 -17.05
N LYS A 204 12.14 -14.22 -18.34
CA LYS A 204 11.22 -13.41 -19.14
C LYS A 204 9.85 -14.10 -19.19
N GLY A 205 8.79 -13.32 -18.93
CA GLY A 205 7.41 -13.80 -19.00
C GLY A 205 6.85 -14.40 -17.69
N ILE A 206 7.67 -14.57 -16.65
CA ILE A 206 7.18 -14.92 -15.31
C ILE A 206 7.06 -13.66 -14.47
N VAL A 207 5.87 -13.41 -13.94
CA VAL A 207 5.64 -12.36 -12.96
C VAL A 207 6.07 -12.88 -11.59
N LYS A 208 7.17 -12.32 -11.06
CA LYS A 208 7.66 -12.63 -9.71
C LYS A 208 6.76 -11.96 -8.67
N MET A 209 6.31 -12.71 -7.67
CA MET A 209 5.55 -12.20 -6.51
C MET A 209 6.39 -11.25 -5.63
N THR A 210 5.73 -10.21 -5.15
CA THR A 210 6.24 -9.12 -4.33
C THR A 210 5.14 -8.68 -3.39
N MET A 211 5.47 -7.97 -2.32
CA MET A 211 4.46 -7.46 -1.38
C MET A 211 3.37 -6.61 -2.07
N PRO A 212 3.67 -5.62 -2.95
CA PRO A 212 2.65 -4.92 -3.74
C PRO A 212 1.68 -5.83 -4.48
N GLN A 213 2.16 -6.95 -5.02
CA GLN A 213 1.28 -7.89 -5.72
C GLN A 213 0.34 -8.62 -4.77
N THR A 214 0.66 -8.82 -3.49
CA THR A 214 -0.30 -9.45 -2.57
C THR A 214 -1.56 -8.60 -2.43
N LEU A 215 -1.40 -7.27 -2.33
CA LEU A 215 -2.52 -6.33 -2.37
C LEU A 215 -3.21 -6.30 -3.74
N ALA A 216 -2.46 -6.46 -4.83
CA ALA A 216 -3.03 -6.59 -6.17
C ALA A 216 -3.93 -7.83 -6.30
N PHE A 217 -3.56 -8.97 -5.70
CA PHE A 217 -4.40 -10.16 -5.60
C PHE A 217 -5.67 -9.88 -4.80
N CYS A 218 -5.55 -9.25 -3.62
CA CYS A 218 -6.71 -8.83 -2.83
C CYS A 218 -7.66 -7.93 -3.64
N TYR A 219 -7.12 -6.94 -4.35
CA TYR A 219 -7.93 -6.03 -5.16
C TYR A 219 -8.60 -6.74 -6.36
N LEU A 220 -7.89 -7.63 -7.05
CA LEU A 220 -8.50 -8.49 -8.09
C LEU A 220 -9.66 -9.31 -7.50
N SER A 221 -9.50 -9.87 -6.30
CA SER A 221 -10.57 -10.64 -5.68
C SER A 221 -11.78 -9.78 -5.29
N LEU A 222 -11.56 -8.55 -4.79
CA LEU A 222 -12.62 -7.58 -4.51
C LEU A 222 -13.37 -7.19 -5.80
N LEU A 223 -12.65 -6.93 -6.88
CA LEU A 223 -13.23 -6.61 -8.19
C LEU A 223 -14.06 -7.77 -8.74
N TRP A 224 -13.57 -9.01 -8.63
CA TRP A 224 -14.27 -10.20 -9.11
C TRP A 224 -15.64 -10.35 -8.43
N GLN A 225 -15.70 -10.10 -7.12
CA GLN A 225 -16.92 -10.15 -6.33
C GLN A 225 -17.76 -8.86 -6.38
N ARG A 226 -17.26 -7.80 -7.03
CA ARG A 226 -17.90 -6.47 -7.11
C ARG A 226 -18.18 -5.86 -5.73
N GLU A 227 -17.25 -6.10 -4.80
CA GLU A 227 -17.30 -5.60 -3.42
C GLU A 227 -17.19 -4.07 -3.35
N ALA A 228 -17.73 -3.48 -2.28
CA ALA A 228 -17.79 -2.03 -2.11
C ALA A 228 -16.43 -1.37 -1.80
N ILE A 229 -15.43 -2.14 -1.37
CA ILE A 229 -14.10 -1.65 -1.01
C ILE A 229 -13.34 -1.26 -2.29
N THR A 230 -13.11 0.04 -2.48
CA THR A 230 -12.32 0.57 -3.61
C THR A 230 -10.83 0.36 -3.39
N LEU A 231 -10.00 0.62 -4.43
CA LEU A 231 -8.55 0.55 -4.27
C LEU A 231 -8.07 1.57 -3.23
N SER A 232 -8.57 2.81 -3.26
CA SER A 232 -8.23 3.82 -2.25
C SER A 232 -8.59 3.36 -0.83
N ASP A 233 -9.75 2.71 -0.64
CA ASP A 233 -10.13 2.16 0.66
C ASP A 233 -9.17 1.04 1.12
N LEU A 234 -8.81 0.13 0.22
CA LEU A 234 -7.86 -0.96 0.50
C LEU A 234 -6.51 -0.42 0.99
N LEU A 235 -5.98 0.60 0.32
CA LEU A 235 -4.70 1.22 0.68
C LEU A 235 -4.80 1.98 2.00
N ARG A 236 -5.89 2.71 2.23
CA ARG A 236 -6.15 3.36 3.52
C ARG A 236 -6.20 2.33 4.66
N PHE A 237 -6.88 1.19 4.48
CA PHE A 237 -6.94 0.14 5.50
C PHE A 237 -5.58 -0.52 5.77
N VAL A 238 -4.65 -0.47 4.82
CA VAL A 238 -3.25 -0.83 5.04
C VAL A 238 -2.53 0.25 5.87
N GLU A 239 -2.71 1.54 5.54
CA GLU A 239 -2.13 2.66 6.32
C GLU A 239 -2.62 2.67 7.78
N GLU A 240 -3.87 2.26 8.01
CA GLU A 240 -4.54 2.21 9.33
C GLU A 240 -4.30 0.88 10.08
N ASP A 241 -3.39 0.01 9.60
CA ASP A 241 -3.05 -1.31 10.17
C ASP A 241 -4.25 -2.28 10.33
N HIS A 242 -5.31 -2.09 9.55
CA HIS A 242 -6.43 -3.03 9.48
C HIS A 242 -6.12 -4.22 8.57
N ILE A 243 -5.31 -4.03 7.54
CA ILE A 243 -4.86 -5.09 6.62
C ILE A 243 -3.34 -5.24 6.74
N PRO A 244 -2.84 -6.43 7.11
CA PRO A 244 -1.40 -6.63 7.31
C PRO A 244 -0.64 -6.52 5.99
N TYR A 245 0.33 -5.63 5.94
CA TYR A 245 1.18 -5.41 4.77
C TYR A 245 2.60 -5.06 5.20
N ILE A 246 2.76 -4.00 6.00
CA ILE A 246 4.05 -3.67 6.61
C ILE A 246 4.33 -4.66 7.73
N ASN A 247 5.55 -5.19 7.76
CA ASN A 247 5.98 -6.21 8.72
C ASN A 247 5.07 -7.46 8.78
N ALA A 248 4.31 -7.77 7.72
CA ALA A 248 3.37 -8.89 7.69
C ALA A 248 4.02 -10.26 8.00
N PHE A 249 5.34 -10.38 7.77
CA PHE A 249 6.15 -11.55 8.12
C PHE A 249 6.24 -11.82 9.64
N GLN A 250 5.95 -10.84 10.51
CA GLN A 250 6.01 -11.02 11.96
C GLN A 250 5.04 -12.08 12.48
N HIS A 251 3.95 -12.30 11.76
CA HIS A 251 2.94 -13.30 12.09
C HIS A 251 3.29 -14.70 11.58
N PHE A 252 4.41 -14.87 10.86
CA PHE A 252 4.80 -16.20 10.38
C PHE A 252 4.99 -17.16 11.55
N PRO A 253 4.72 -18.47 11.35
CA PRO A 253 5.01 -19.48 12.36
C PRO A 253 6.47 -19.36 12.81
N GLU A 254 6.72 -19.55 14.11
CA GLU A 254 8.07 -19.36 14.66
C GLU A 254 9.11 -20.26 13.97
N GLN A 255 8.69 -21.41 13.46
CA GLN A 255 9.51 -22.38 12.75
C GLN A 255 9.96 -21.85 11.38
N MET A 256 9.23 -20.90 10.78
CA MET A 256 9.53 -20.30 9.50
C MET A 256 10.50 -19.12 9.70
N LYS A 257 11.79 -19.42 9.83
CA LYS A 257 12.82 -18.41 10.11
C LYS A 257 13.14 -17.62 8.83
N LEU A 258 13.11 -16.29 8.92
CA LEU A 258 13.53 -15.38 7.84
C LEU A 258 14.90 -14.77 8.16
N TYR A 259 15.82 -14.82 7.21
CA TYR A 259 17.09 -14.08 7.27
C TYR A 259 17.67 -13.92 5.86
N GLY A 260 18.69 -13.07 5.73
CA GLY A 260 19.44 -12.91 4.50
C GLY A 260 18.63 -12.32 3.35
N ARG A 261 18.51 -13.05 2.23
CA ARG A 261 17.77 -12.56 1.05
C ARG A 261 16.28 -12.39 1.31
N ASP A 262 15.69 -13.18 2.21
CA ASP A 262 14.26 -13.05 2.59
C ASP A 262 13.91 -11.65 3.07
N ARG A 263 14.86 -10.96 3.72
CA ARG A 263 14.67 -9.57 4.17
C ARG A 263 14.30 -8.63 3.03
N GLY A 264 14.91 -8.79 1.86
CA GLY A 264 14.60 -7.97 0.69
C GLY A 264 13.34 -8.40 -0.06
N ILE A 265 12.80 -9.58 0.25
CA ILE A 265 11.58 -10.12 -0.38
C ILE A 265 10.33 -9.66 0.38
N PHE A 266 10.36 -9.76 1.71
CA PHE A 266 9.21 -9.48 2.58
C PHE A 266 9.31 -8.15 3.33
N GLY A 267 10.50 -7.55 3.41
CA GLY A 267 10.72 -6.28 4.10
C GLY A 267 10.20 -5.11 3.28
N ILE A 268 9.23 -4.37 3.83
CA ILE A 268 8.65 -3.17 3.22
C ILE A 268 8.83 -1.99 4.16
N GLU A 269 9.35 -0.90 3.61
CA GLU A 269 9.67 0.33 4.34
C GLU A 269 8.97 1.55 3.70
N SER A 270 7.82 1.32 3.06
CA SER A 270 6.96 2.37 2.50
C SER A 270 5.49 1.94 2.47
N TRP A 271 4.57 2.90 2.51
CA TRP A 271 3.16 2.64 2.25
C TRP A 271 2.93 2.31 0.77
N PRO A 272 1.92 1.48 0.46
CA PRO A 272 1.64 1.11 -0.92
C PRO A 272 1.15 2.32 -1.73
N ASP A 273 1.64 2.47 -2.97
CA ASP A 273 1.25 3.54 -3.89
C ASP A 273 0.10 3.09 -4.81
N TYR A 274 -0.90 3.95 -4.99
CA TYR A 274 -2.08 3.62 -5.80
C TYR A 274 -1.72 3.22 -7.24
N GLU A 275 -0.84 3.97 -7.90
CA GLU A 275 -0.49 3.71 -9.30
C GLU A 275 0.29 2.42 -9.45
N ASP A 276 1.21 2.14 -8.52
CA ASP A 276 1.96 0.89 -8.50
C ASP A 276 1.03 -0.30 -8.27
N ILE A 277 0.19 -0.29 -7.22
CA ILE A 277 -0.73 -1.40 -6.95
C ILE A 277 -1.68 -1.62 -8.12
N TYR A 278 -2.23 -0.56 -8.70
CA TYR A 278 -3.10 -0.66 -9.86
C TYR A 278 -2.39 -1.30 -11.07
N LYS A 279 -1.15 -0.88 -11.35
CA LYS A 279 -0.32 -1.48 -12.41
C LYS A 279 -0.05 -2.96 -12.14
N LYS A 280 0.21 -3.32 -10.87
CA LYS A 280 0.39 -4.72 -10.45
C LYS A 280 -0.88 -5.54 -10.57
N THR A 281 -2.05 -4.97 -10.32
CA THR A 281 -3.36 -5.61 -10.55
C THR A 281 -3.53 -5.99 -12.02
N VAL A 282 -3.22 -5.08 -12.94
CA VAL A 282 -3.26 -5.37 -14.38
C VAL A 282 -2.21 -6.43 -14.75
N GLU A 283 -0.97 -6.27 -14.32
CA GLU A 283 0.14 -7.21 -14.59
C GLU A 283 -0.21 -8.64 -14.12
N VAL A 284 -0.73 -8.78 -12.89
CA VAL A 284 -1.16 -10.07 -12.33
C VAL A 284 -2.36 -10.61 -13.11
N GLY A 285 -3.39 -9.80 -13.38
CA GLY A 285 -4.57 -10.24 -14.14
C GLY A 285 -4.21 -10.77 -15.53
N THR A 286 -3.34 -10.07 -16.25
CA THR A 286 -2.82 -10.49 -17.56
C THR A 286 -1.96 -11.74 -17.43
N PHE A 287 -1.04 -11.78 -16.46
CA PHE A 287 -0.17 -12.95 -16.25
C PHE A 287 -0.96 -14.21 -15.93
N LEU A 288 -2.07 -14.09 -15.21
CA LEU A 288 -2.92 -15.22 -14.89
C LEU A 288 -3.84 -15.66 -16.04
N ASP A 289 -3.88 -14.93 -17.16
CA ASP A 289 -4.90 -15.07 -18.19
C ASP A 289 -6.32 -15.09 -17.57
N LEU A 290 -6.63 -14.14 -16.68
CA LEU A 290 -7.97 -14.05 -16.12
C LEU A 290 -8.97 -13.62 -17.22
N PRO A 291 -10.17 -14.23 -17.27
CA PRO A 291 -11.19 -13.81 -18.21
C PRO A 291 -11.64 -12.38 -17.89
N ARG A 292 -12.45 -11.81 -18.79
CA ARG A 292 -13.23 -10.62 -18.48
C ARG A 292 -14.01 -10.85 -17.18
N PHE A 293 -13.97 -9.85 -16.30
CA PHE A 293 -14.60 -9.94 -14.99
C PHE A 293 -16.13 -9.85 -15.12
N PRO A 294 -16.89 -10.22 -14.09
CA PRO A 294 -18.33 -10.00 -14.06
C PRO A 294 -18.69 -8.53 -14.32
N ASP A 295 -19.84 -8.32 -14.96
CA ASP A 295 -20.25 -6.99 -15.40
C ASP A 295 -20.55 -6.03 -14.24
N ILE A 296 -20.11 -4.78 -14.39
CA ILE A 296 -20.41 -3.69 -13.44
C ILE A 296 -21.68 -2.98 -13.92
N THR A 297 -22.81 -3.34 -13.33
CA THR A 297 -24.15 -2.77 -13.59
C THR A 297 -24.46 -1.59 -12.65
N GLU A 298 -25.56 -0.87 -12.88
CA GLU A 298 -25.92 0.33 -12.13
C GLU A 298 -26.13 0.10 -10.62
N ASP A 299 -26.46 -1.13 -10.22
CA ASP A 299 -26.65 -1.59 -8.84
C ASP A 299 -25.35 -2.02 -8.15
N CYS A 300 -24.25 -2.15 -8.88
CA CYS A 300 -22.95 -2.52 -8.31
C CYS A 300 -22.30 -1.33 -7.60
N TYR A 301 -21.70 -1.55 -6.43
CA TYR A 301 -21.05 -0.49 -5.63
C TYR A 301 -19.92 0.26 -6.36
N LEU A 302 -19.28 -0.39 -7.34
CA LEU A 302 -18.22 0.19 -8.17
C LEU A 302 -18.75 1.09 -9.30
N HIS A 303 -20.06 1.10 -9.55
CA HIS A 303 -20.65 1.94 -10.58
C HIS A 303 -20.48 3.43 -10.23
N PRO A 304 -20.11 4.30 -11.20
CA PRO A 304 -19.83 5.71 -10.93
C PRO A 304 -20.99 6.46 -10.27
N ASN A 305 -22.25 6.09 -10.53
CA ASN A 305 -23.40 6.72 -9.85
C ASN A 305 -23.35 6.47 -8.32
N ILE A 306 -23.01 5.26 -7.87
CA ILE A 306 -22.94 4.93 -6.43
C ILE A 306 -21.70 5.59 -5.81
N LEU A 307 -20.55 5.48 -6.47
CA LEU A 307 -19.31 6.10 -6.01
C LEU A 307 -19.39 7.63 -5.95
N CYS A 308 -20.06 8.28 -6.91
CA CYS A 308 -20.28 9.72 -6.86
C CYS A 308 -21.09 10.11 -5.61
N MET A 309 -22.14 9.36 -5.28
CA MET A 309 -22.91 9.61 -4.05
C MET A 309 -22.03 9.46 -2.81
N LYS A 310 -21.25 8.36 -2.71
CA LYS A 310 -20.28 8.14 -1.61
C LYS A 310 -19.38 9.37 -1.43
N TYR A 311 -18.75 9.82 -2.50
CA TYR A 311 -17.77 10.92 -2.42
C TYR A 311 -18.42 12.29 -2.21
N LEU A 312 -19.63 12.55 -2.71
CA LEU A 312 -20.38 13.76 -2.39
C LEU A 312 -20.69 13.84 -0.90
N MET A 313 -21.14 12.74 -0.29
CA MET A 313 -21.41 12.69 1.15
C MET A 313 -20.14 12.85 1.97
N GLU A 314 -19.06 12.16 1.58
CA GLU A 314 -17.75 12.22 2.20
C GLU A 314 -17.21 13.65 2.30
N VAL A 315 -17.30 14.44 1.22
CA VAL A 315 -16.81 15.83 1.21
C VAL A 315 -17.90 16.85 1.55
N ASN A 316 -18.98 16.41 2.20
CA ASN A 316 -20.06 17.28 2.68
C ASN A 316 -20.66 18.18 1.60
N LEU A 317 -20.87 17.65 0.39
CA LEU A 317 -21.53 18.37 -0.70
C LEU A 317 -23.03 18.05 -0.73
N PRO A 318 -23.88 18.94 -1.25
CA PRO A 318 -25.32 18.70 -1.40
C PRO A 318 -25.64 17.41 -2.17
N ASP A 319 -26.59 16.64 -1.64
CA ASP A 319 -27.09 15.40 -2.25
C ASP A 319 -27.71 15.65 -3.64
N GLU A 320 -28.32 16.83 -3.82
CA GLU A 320 -28.90 17.30 -5.08
C GLU A 320 -27.90 17.31 -6.25
N MET A 321 -26.58 17.43 -5.96
CA MET A 321 -25.51 17.35 -6.98
C MET A 321 -25.44 15.96 -7.63
N HIS A 322 -25.88 14.91 -6.94
CA HIS A 322 -25.83 13.53 -7.45
C HIS A 322 -26.59 13.39 -8.78
N SER A 323 -27.75 14.04 -8.89
CA SER A 323 -28.52 14.06 -10.14
C SER A 323 -27.67 14.54 -11.32
N LEU A 324 -26.87 15.60 -11.15
CA LEU A 324 -25.99 16.14 -12.18
C LEU A 324 -24.83 15.19 -12.49
N THR A 325 -24.26 14.52 -11.48
CA THR A 325 -23.22 13.50 -11.71
C THR A 325 -23.75 12.36 -12.57
N CYS A 326 -24.96 11.85 -12.30
CA CYS A 326 -25.62 10.83 -13.12
C CYS A 326 -25.84 11.31 -14.57
N HIS A 327 -26.20 12.57 -14.78
CA HIS A 327 -26.33 13.14 -16.12
C HIS A 327 -24.98 13.16 -16.86
N VAL A 328 -23.89 13.57 -16.19
CA VAL A 328 -22.54 13.55 -16.78
C VAL A 328 -22.10 12.13 -17.12
N VAL A 329 -22.34 11.16 -16.22
CA VAL A 329 -22.07 9.73 -16.47
C VAL A 329 -22.78 9.24 -17.73
N LYS A 330 -24.08 9.54 -17.86
CA LYS A 330 -24.89 9.16 -19.02
C LYS A 330 -24.42 9.84 -20.30
N MET A 331 -24.10 11.13 -20.26
CA MET A 331 -23.65 11.89 -21.43
C MET A 331 -22.27 11.48 -21.94
N THR A 332 -21.40 10.99 -21.06
CA THR A 332 -20.03 10.61 -21.38
C THR A 332 -19.87 9.13 -21.75
N GLY A 333 -20.94 8.32 -21.61
CA GLY A 333 -20.89 6.86 -21.78
C GLY A 333 -20.00 6.17 -20.74
N MET A 334 -19.70 6.84 -19.62
CA MET A 334 -18.83 6.28 -18.57
C MET A 334 -19.56 5.31 -17.63
N GLY A 335 -20.89 5.25 -17.70
CA GLY A 335 -21.72 4.27 -16.97
C GLY A 335 -22.00 2.99 -17.77
N GLU A 336 -21.49 2.89 -19.00
CA GLU A 336 -21.75 1.71 -19.83
C GLU A 336 -20.99 0.50 -19.31
N VAL A 337 -21.66 -0.65 -19.24
CA VAL A 337 -21.09 -1.92 -18.77
C VAL A 337 -19.79 -2.25 -19.51
N ASP A 338 -19.77 -2.09 -20.84
CA ASP A 338 -18.58 -2.33 -21.65
C ASP A 338 -17.40 -1.42 -21.36
N PHE A 339 -17.66 -0.24 -20.82
CA PHE A 339 -16.63 0.68 -20.40
C PHE A 339 -16.13 0.34 -18.99
N LEU A 340 -17.01 -0.06 -18.08
CA LEU A 340 -16.71 -0.31 -16.68
C LEU A 340 -16.13 -1.70 -16.39
N THR A 341 -16.54 -2.75 -17.11
CA THR A 341 -16.11 -4.12 -16.79
C THR A 341 -14.61 -4.29 -17.01
N PHE A 342 -13.91 -4.69 -15.95
CA PHE A 342 -12.46 -4.93 -15.98
C PHE A 342 -12.11 -6.13 -16.88
N ASP A 343 -11.23 -5.91 -17.86
CA ASP A 343 -10.75 -6.93 -18.77
C ASP A 343 -9.22 -6.84 -18.90
N PRO A 344 -8.47 -7.75 -18.25
CA PRO A 344 -7.01 -7.69 -18.24
C PRO A 344 -6.35 -8.21 -19.53
N ILE A 345 -7.08 -8.88 -20.44
CA ILE A 345 -6.51 -9.47 -21.67
C ILE A 345 -6.93 -8.68 -22.92
N ALA A 346 -7.96 -7.83 -22.83
CA ALA A 346 -8.34 -6.95 -23.93
C ALA A 346 -7.13 -6.19 -24.51
N LYS A 347 -7.01 -6.15 -25.85
CA LYS A 347 -5.91 -5.48 -26.57
C LYS A 347 -5.71 -4.02 -26.17
N MET A 348 -6.81 -3.38 -25.78
CA MET A 348 -6.82 -2.11 -25.08
C MET A 348 -7.45 -2.41 -23.74
N ALA A 349 -6.65 -2.89 -22.78
CA ALA A 349 -7.13 -3.20 -21.44
C ALA A 349 -7.86 -1.94 -20.93
N LYS A 350 -9.19 -2.01 -20.87
CA LYS A 350 -10.03 -0.91 -20.40
C LYS A 350 -9.84 -0.88 -18.90
N THR A 351 -8.81 -0.17 -18.51
CA THR A 351 -8.33 -0.07 -17.14
C THR A 351 -9.04 1.10 -16.51
N VAL A 352 -10.18 0.81 -15.89
CA VAL A 352 -10.97 1.79 -15.14
C VAL A 352 -10.41 1.92 -13.73
N LYS A 353 -10.09 3.15 -13.33
CA LYS A 353 -9.78 3.53 -11.95
C LYS A 353 -11.08 4.08 -11.34
N TYR A 354 -11.94 3.18 -10.85
CA TYR A 354 -13.35 3.48 -10.55
C TYR A 354 -13.56 4.68 -9.63
N ASP A 355 -12.80 4.74 -8.53
CA ASP A 355 -12.83 5.83 -7.56
C ASP A 355 -12.29 7.15 -8.11
N VAL A 356 -11.17 7.12 -8.83
CA VAL A 356 -10.58 8.30 -9.49
C VAL A 356 -11.54 8.88 -10.53
N GLN A 357 -12.20 8.02 -11.30
CA GLN A 357 -13.19 8.43 -12.29
C GLN A 357 -14.43 9.06 -11.66
N ALA A 358 -14.99 8.44 -10.62
CA ALA A 358 -16.15 8.99 -9.92
C ALA A 358 -15.86 10.39 -9.36
N VAL A 359 -14.69 10.55 -8.73
CA VAL A 359 -14.24 11.85 -8.24
C VAL A 359 -14.01 12.84 -9.38
N ALA A 360 -13.40 12.43 -10.49
CA ALA A 360 -13.21 13.30 -11.65
C ALA A 360 -14.55 13.83 -12.21
N ILE A 361 -15.60 13.00 -12.21
CA ILE A 361 -16.96 13.41 -12.57
C ILE A 361 -17.50 14.46 -11.60
N ILE A 362 -17.33 14.28 -10.28
CA ILE A 362 -17.71 15.29 -9.28
C ILE A 362 -16.99 16.61 -9.54
N VAL A 363 -15.67 16.58 -9.79
CA VAL A 363 -14.90 17.78 -10.09
C VAL A 363 -15.42 18.49 -11.35
N VAL A 364 -15.78 17.75 -12.40
CA VAL A 364 -16.41 18.33 -13.60
C VAL A 364 -17.76 18.98 -13.28
N VAL A 365 -18.60 18.34 -12.45
CA VAL A 365 -19.88 18.91 -12.01
C VAL A 365 -19.69 20.18 -11.19
N LEU A 366 -18.70 20.21 -10.28
CA LEU A 366 -18.35 21.41 -9.53
C LEU A 366 -17.90 22.54 -10.46
N LYS A 367 -17.09 22.24 -11.49
CA LYS A 367 -16.73 23.23 -12.52
C LYS A 367 -17.94 23.71 -13.33
N LEU A 368 -18.90 22.84 -13.65
CA LEU A 368 -20.12 23.24 -14.37
C LEU A 368 -20.97 24.20 -13.52
N LEU A 369 -21.13 23.90 -12.23
CA LEU A 369 -21.94 24.67 -11.29
C LEU A 369 -21.30 26.00 -10.89
N PHE A 370 -20.03 25.95 -10.47
CA PHE A 370 -19.36 27.06 -9.78
C PHE A 370 -18.24 27.70 -10.59
N LEU A 371 -17.93 27.19 -11.79
CA LEU A 371 -16.81 27.59 -12.64
C LEU A 371 -15.43 27.32 -12.03
N LEU A 372 -15.25 27.51 -10.72
CA LEU A 372 -14.00 27.36 -9.97
C LEU A 372 -12.91 28.26 -10.58
N ASP A 373 -13.16 29.57 -10.62
CA ASP A 373 -12.27 30.58 -11.22
C ASP A 373 -11.80 31.66 -10.23
N ASP A 374 -11.93 31.38 -8.94
CA ASP A 374 -11.68 32.29 -7.82
C ASP A 374 -12.55 33.56 -7.85
N SER A 375 -13.71 33.53 -8.53
CA SER A 375 -14.59 34.70 -8.64
C SER A 375 -16.08 34.33 -8.62
N PHE A 376 -16.49 33.45 -9.52
CA PHE A 376 -17.90 33.13 -9.74
C PHE A 376 -18.48 32.34 -8.57
N GLU A 377 -17.73 31.39 -8.01
CA GLU A 377 -18.11 30.62 -6.83
C GLU A 377 -18.36 31.52 -5.60
N TRP A 378 -17.55 32.56 -5.42
CA TRP A 378 -17.68 33.50 -4.32
C TRP A 378 -18.86 34.46 -4.54
N SER A 379 -19.09 34.85 -5.79
CA SER A 379 -20.24 35.65 -6.18
C SER A 379 -21.56 34.91 -5.94
N LEU A 380 -21.61 33.61 -6.27
CA LEU A 380 -22.75 32.75 -5.95
C LEU A 380 -22.93 32.57 -4.44
N SER A 381 -21.84 32.43 -3.68
CA SER A 381 -21.89 32.34 -2.22
C SER A 381 -22.51 33.59 -1.59
N ASN A 382 -22.14 34.79 -2.07
CA ASN A 382 -22.74 36.05 -1.60
C ASN A 382 -24.25 36.13 -1.89
N LEU A 383 -24.72 35.51 -2.98
CA LEU A 383 -26.16 35.41 -3.28
C LEU A 383 -26.86 34.40 -2.38
N ALA A 384 -26.24 33.24 -2.13
CA ALA A 384 -26.75 32.21 -1.23
C ALA A 384 -26.86 32.73 0.22
N GLU A 385 -25.85 33.42 0.72
CA GLU A 385 -25.86 34.03 2.05
C GLU A 385 -27.03 35.01 2.22
N LYS A 386 -27.19 35.97 1.30
CA LYS A 386 -28.31 36.93 1.29
C LYS A 386 -29.67 36.25 1.22
N HIS A 387 -29.78 35.13 0.50
CA HIS A 387 -31.01 34.37 0.41
C HIS A 387 -31.31 33.66 1.74
N ASN A 388 -30.31 32.98 2.31
CA ASN A 388 -30.45 32.20 3.54
C ASN A 388 -30.73 33.07 4.76
N GLU A 389 -30.17 34.28 4.81
CA GLU A 389 -30.49 35.27 5.87
C GLU A 389 -31.95 35.71 5.83
N LYS A 390 -32.50 35.89 4.62
CA LYS A 390 -33.88 36.34 4.40
C LYS A 390 -34.90 35.21 4.55
N ASN A 391 -34.56 34.01 4.12
CA ASN A 391 -35.47 32.86 4.02
C ASN A 391 -35.07 31.74 4.99
N LYS A 392 -35.25 31.97 6.29
CA LYS A 392 -34.93 30.99 7.34
C LYS A 392 -35.85 29.77 7.39
N LYS A 393 -36.98 29.80 6.68
CA LYS A 393 -37.99 28.72 6.69
C LYS A 393 -37.82 27.70 5.58
N ASP A 394 -37.17 28.08 4.48
CA ASP A 394 -37.00 27.23 3.31
C ASP A 394 -35.68 26.44 3.39
N LYS A 395 -35.54 25.42 2.53
CA LYS A 395 -34.28 24.68 2.37
C LYS A 395 -33.15 25.68 2.05
N PRO A 396 -32.09 25.77 2.89
CA PRO A 396 -31.04 26.76 2.68
C PRO A 396 -30.35 26.51 1.33
N TRP A 397 -30.05 27.57 0.60
CA TRP A 397 -29.21 27.50 -0.58
C TRP A 397 -27.79 27.11 -0.19
N PHE A 398 -27.16 26.27 -1.01
CA PHE A 398 -25.77 25.89 -0.78
C PHE A 398 -24.83 27.10 -0.89
N ASP A 399 -24.03 27.31 0.15
CA ASP A 399 -23.04 28.39 0.24
C ASP A 399 -21.63 27.78 0.10
N PHE A 400 -21.04 27.95 -1.09
CA PHE A 400 -19.73 27.40 -1.41
C PHE A 400 -18.62 27.97 -0.51
N ARG A 401 -18.73 29.23 -0.08
CA ARG A 401 -17.75 29.86 0.83
C ARG A 401 -17.78 29.21 2.20
N LYS A 402 -18.97 29.02 2.78
CA LYS A 402 -19.12 28.35 4.08
C LYS A 402 -18.65 26.89 4.01
N TRP A 403 -19.04 26.18 2.96
CA TRP A 403 -18.57 24.82 2.70
C TRP A 403 -17.04 24.76 2.59
N TYR A 404 -16.43 25.63 1.79
CA TYR A 404 -14.98 25.70 1.62
C TYR A 404 -14.26 25.90 2.95
N GLN A 405 -14.75 26.82 3.80
CA GLN A 405 -14.14 27.09 5.10
C GLN A 405 -14.20 25.88 6.05
N ILE A 406 -15.37 25.23 6.13
CA ILE A 406 -15.58 24.05 6.98
C ILE A 406 -14.73 22.88 6.48
N MET A 407 -14.79 22.61 5.17
CA MET A 407 -14.02 21.52 4.56
C MET A 407 -12.52 21.76 4.64
N LYS A 408 -12.05 22.99 4.44
CA LYS A 408 -10.62 23.32 4.57
C LYS A 408 -10.11 23.07 5.97
N LYS A 409 -10.83 23.52 7.00
CA LYS A 409 -10.48 23.24 8.40
C LYS A 409 -10.41 21.73 8.68
N ALA A 410 -11.46 21.00 8.31
CA ALA A 410 -11.51 19.55 8.52
C ALA A 410 -10.40 18.81 7.76
N PHE A 411 -10.14 19.24 6.52
CA PHE A 411 -9.08 18.71 5.67
C PHE A 411 -7.69 18.96 6.26
N ASP A 412 -7.38 20.20 6.65
CA ASP A 412 -6.08 20.57 7.23
C ASP A 412 -5.82 19.80 8.54
N GLU A 413 -6.82 19.68 9.42
CA GLU A 413 -6.75 18.87 10.64
C GLU A 413 -6.48 17.38 10.35
N LYS A 414 -7.18 16.81 9.36
CA LYS A 414 -7.04 15.40 8.98
C LYS A 414 -5.67 15.14 8.34
N LYS A 415 -5.23 16.05 7.46
CA LYS A 415 -3.92 15.98 6.79
C LYS A 415 -2.79 16.06 7.81
N GLN A 416 -2.85 16.99 8.76
CA GLN A 416 -1.86 17.10 9.83
C GLN A 416 -1.77 15.80 10.65
N LYS A 417 -2.91 15.26 11.10
CA LYS A 417 -2.94 13.98 11.84
C LYS A 417 -2.34 12.82 11.04
N TRP A 418 -2.60 12.78 9.73
CA TRP A 418 -2.05 11.77 8.84
C TRP A 418 -0.52 11.94 8.67
N GLU A 419 -0.02 13.16 8.50
CA GLU A 419 1.42 13.45 8.42
C GLU A 419 2.15 13.08 9.73
N GLU A 420 1.55 13.39 10.87
CA GLU A 420 2.08 13.00 12.18
C GLU A 420 2.08 11.48 12.37
N ALA A 421 1.00 10.79 11.99
CA ALA A 421 0.93 9.33 12.03
C ALA A 421 1.98 8.69 11.12
N ARG A 422 2.17 9.23 9.91
CA ARG A 422 3.21 8.81 8.97
C ARG A 422 4.61 8.97 9.55
N ALA A 423 4.89 10.13 10.15
CA ALA A 423 6.19 10.42 10.75
C ALA A 423 6.49 9.51 11.96
N LYS A 424 5.45 9.16 12.73
CA LYS A 424 5.55 8.26 13.90
C LYS A 424 5.46 6.77 13.54
N TYR A 425 5.24 6.43 12.27
CA TYR A 425 4.95 5.06 11.85
C TYR A 425 6.15 4.13 12.12
N LEU A 426 5.88 2.94 12.67
CA LEU A 426 6.91 1.98 13.06
C LEU A 426 7.28 1.07 11.89
N TRP A 427 8.22 1.51 11.06
CA TRP A 427 8.69 0.75 9.89
C TRP A 427 9.42 -0.55 10.25
N LYS A 428 10.19 -0.55 11.34
CA LYS A 428 10.99 -1.70 11.74
C LYS A 428 10.20 -2.60 12.67
N SER A 429 10.14 -3.88 12.32
CA SER A 429 9.55 -4.93 13.15
C SER A 429 10.19 -5.04 14.53
N GLU A 430 9.41 -5.53 15.49
CA GLU A 430 9.89 -5.96 16.81
C GLU A 430 10.84 -7.16 16.71
N LYS A 431 10.60 -8.03 15.73
CA LYS A 431 11.48 -9.16 15.37
C LYS A 431 12.35 -8.74 14.19
N PRO A 432 13.56 -8.16 14.40
CA PRO A 432 14.35 -7.61 13.31
C PRO A 432 14.86 -8.73 12.38
N LEU A 433 14.78 -8.49 11.08
CA LEU A 433 15.41 -9.35 10.08
C LEU A 433 16.91 -9.06 10.00
N TYR A 434 17.73 -10.10 9.98
CA TYR A 434 19.18 -10.03 9.91
C TYR A 434 19.71 -10.77 8.68
N TYR A 435 20.91 -10.41 8.20
CA TYR A 435 21.45 -10.96 6.95
C TYR A 435 22.04 -12.35 7.13
N SER A 436 22.82 -12.53 8.18
CA SER A 436 23.35 -13.84 8.58
C SER A 436 23.12 -14.07 10.06
N PHE A 437 23.18 -15.33 10.49
CA PHE A 437 23.07 -15.67 11.92
C PHE A 437 24.15 -14.95 12.76
N VAL A 438 25.30 -14.64 12.17
CA VAL A 438 26.39 -13.87 12.80
C VAL A 438 25.96 -12.42 13.09
N ASP A 439 25.07 -11.85 12.27
CA ASP A 439 24.57 -10.48 12.43
C ASP A 439 23.40 -10.40 13.43
N LYS A 440 22.84 -11.54 13.84
CA LYS A 440 21.68 -11.59 14.75
C LYS A 440 21.91 -10.75 16.01
N PRO A 441 23.01 -10.89 16.79
CA PRO A 441 23.22 -10.07 17.99
C PRO A 441 23.27 -8.57 17.68
N VAL A 442 23.86 -8.18 16.56
CA VAL A 442 23.97 -6.77 16.13
C VAL A 442 22.59 -6.22 15.76
N ALA A 443 21.77 -6.98 15.04
CA ALA A 443 20.43 -6.58 14.65
C ALA A 443 19.52 -6.37 15.87
N TYR A 444 19.57 -7.29 16.84
CA TYR A 444 18.81 -7.16 18.09
C TYR A 444 19.31 -5.99 18.95
N LYS A 445 20.62 -5.81 19.10
CA LYS A 445 21.18 -4.65 19.81
C LYS A 445 20.76 -3.32 19.18
N LYS A 446 20.80 -3.22 17.85
CA LYS A 446 20.30 -2.03 17.13
C LYS A 446 18.81 -1.81 17.38
N ARG A 447 17.99 -2.87 17.39
CA ARG A 447 16.56 -2.75 17.69
C ARG A 447 16.32 -2.26 19.11
N GLU A 448 17.03 -2.81 20.08
CA GLU A 448 16.97 -2.39 21.48
C GLU A 448 17.35 -0.91 21.64
N MET A 449 18.43 -0.47 20.97
CA MET A 449 18.81 0.95 20.93
C MET A 449 17.71 1.84 20.32
N VAL A 450 17.07 1.41 19.23
CA VAL A 450 15.95 2.15 18.61
C VAL A 450 14.75 2.23 19.55
N VAL A 451 14.37 1.13 20.21
CA VAL A 451 13.27 1.11 21.18
C VAL A 451 13.58 2.01 22.37
N ASN A 452 14.82 2.00 22.86
CA ASN A 452 15.27 2.90 23.92
C ASN A 452 15.17 4.38 23.49
N LEU A 453 15.68 4.73 22.31
CA LEU A 453 15.57 6.08 21.76
C LEU A 453 14.09 6.50 21.59
N GLN A 454 13.24 5.62 21.06
CA GLN A 454 11.80 5.88 20.93
C GLN A 454 11.16 6.15 22.29
N LYS A 455 11.50 5.38 23.33
CA LYS A 455 11.02 5.61 24.70
C LYS A 455 11.47 6.97 25.23
N GLN A 456 12.73 7.35 24.99
CA GLN A 456 13.27 8.66 25.39
C GLN A 456 12.56 9.81 24.66
N PHE A 457 12.38 9.72 23.35
CA PHE A 457 11.65 10.73 22.56
C PHE A 457 10.18 10.85 22.97
N SER A 458 9.50 9.73 23.21
CA SER A 458 8.12 9.72 23.71
C SER A 458 7.98 10.30 25.13
N THR A 459 9.06 10.35 25.90
CA THR A 459 9.06 11.01 27.22
C THR A 459 9.24 12.53 27.08
N LEU A 460 9.94 12.98 26.03
CA LEU A 460 10.17 14.41 25.75
C LEU A 460 8.98 15.09 25.07
N VAL A 461 8.29 14.36 24.19
CA VAL A 461 7.06 14.82 23.56
C VAL A 461 5.92 14.48 24.52
N GLU A 462 5.19 15.47 25.04
CA GLU A 462 3.99 15.25 25.86
C GLU A 462 3.17 14.11 25.26
N SER A 463 3.08 12.97 25.97
CA SER A 463 2.50 11.77 25.41
C SER A 463 1.00 12.01 25.25
N THR A 464 0.56 12.45 24.08
CA THR A 464 -0.84 12.36 23.70
C THR A 464 -1.21 10.88 23.72
N ALA A 465 -2.11 10.50 24.62
CA ALA A 465 -2.60 9.14 24.74
C ALA A 465 -2.92 8.59 23.35
N THR A 466 -2.31 7.46 22.99
CA THR A 466 -2.57 6.78 21.74
C THR A 466 -4.06 6.44 21.72
N ALA A 467 -4.85 7.22 20.97
CA ALA A 467 -6.27 6.99 20.85
C ALA A 467 -6.47 5.53 20.39
N GLY A 468 -7.35 4.80 21.07
CA GLY A 468 -7.63 3.40 20.75
C GLY A 468 -7.90 3.24 19.25
N LYS A 469 -7.50 2.09 18.68
CA LYS A 469 -7.71 1.79 17.26
C LYS A 469 -9.19 2.02 16.93
N LYS A 470 -9.47 3.04 16.13
CA LYS A 470 -10.83 3.34 15.70
C LYS A 470 -11.34 2.17 14.87
N SER A 471 -12.62 1.87 14.99
CA SER A 471 -13.26 0.91 14.10
C SER A 471 -13.08 1.38 12.65
N PRO A 472 -12.80 0.46 11.71
CA PRO A 472 -12.64 0.81 10.32
C PRO A 472 -13.93 1.42 9.79
N SER A 473 -13.80 2.51 9.04
CA SER A 473 -14.92 3.19 8.38
C SER A 473 -14.58 3.40 6.91
N SER A 474 -15.57 3.24 6.04
CA SER A 474 -15.43 3.62 4.63
C SER A 474 -15.33 5.14 4.46
N PHE A 475 -15.89 5.91 5.41
CA PHE A 475 -15.82 7.36 5.45
C PHE A 475 -14.64 7.88 6.29
N GLN A 476 -13.86 8.81 5.74
CA GLN A 476 -12.79 9.54 6.44
C GLN A 476 -13.33 10.78 7.16
N PHE A 477 -14.34 11.43 6.61
CA PHE A 477 -15.03 12.57 7.21
C PHE A 477 -16.46 12.16 7.59
N ASN A 478 -16.81 12.33 8.86
CA ASN A 478 -18.15 12.06 9.36
C ASN A 478 -18.86 13.39 9.59
N TRP A 479 -20.10 13.48 9.10
CA TRP A 479 -20.94 14.68 9.16
C TRP A 479 -22.27 14.31 9.83
N THR A 480 -22.20 13.84 11.08
CA THR A 480 -23.40 13.55 11.88
C THR A 480 -23.94 14.82 12.50
N GLU A 481 -25.27 14.92 12.62
CA GLU A 481 -25.94 16.06 13.26
C GLU A 481 -25.54 16.23 14.74
N GLU A 482 -24.97 15.18 15.35
CA GLU A 482 -24.48 15.18 16.74
C GLU A 482 -23.22 16.04 16.94
N ASP A 483 -22.42 16.28 15.89
CA ASP A 483 -21.31 17.22 15.94
C ASP A 483 -21.85 18.65 15.75
N THR A 484 -22.39 19.21 16.83
CA THR A 484 -22.95 20.59 16.87
C THR A 484 -22.00 21.66 16.33
N ASP A 485 -20.70 21.39 16.26
CA ASP A 485 -19.67 22.28 15.73
C ASP A 485 -19.51 22.28 14.19
N ARG A 486 -20.19 21.39 13.44
CA ARG A 486 -19.98 21.23 11.99
C ARG A 486 -21.29 21.24 11.21
N THR A 487 -21.49 22.26 10.37
CA THR A 487 -22.66 22.33 9.48
C THR A 487 -22.62 21.23 8.41
N CYS A 488 -23.69 20.45 8.31
CA CYS A 488 -23.90 19.47 7.23
C CYS A 488 -24.62 20.14 6.05
N PHE A 489 -24.10 19.97 4.84
CA PHE A 489 -24.64 20.58 3.61
C PHE A 489 -25.40 19.60 2.72
N HIS A 490 -25.51 18.30 3.09
CA HIS A 490 -26.18 17.29 2.26
C HIS A 490 -27.60 17.74 1.88
N GLY A 491 -28.36 18.30 2.83
CA GLY A 491 -29.70 18.83 2.61
C GLY A 491 -29.79 20.28 2.14
N HIS A 492 -28.75 20.87 1.52
CA HIS A 492 -28.84 22.23 0.96
C HIS A 492 -29.34 22.21 -0.49
N SER A 493 -30.00 23.30 -0.93
CA SER A 493 -30.55 23.41 -2.28
C SER A 493 -29.57 24.03 -3.28
N LEU A 494 -29.57 23.51 -4.51
CA LEU A 494 -28.83 24.08 -5.64
C LEU A 494 -29.63 25.11 -6.46
N GLN A 495 -30.86 25.47 -6.07
CA GLN A 495 -31.67 26.49 -6.75
C GLN A 495 -30.95 27.84 -6.88
N GLY A 496 -30.07 28.17 -5.95
CA GLY A 496 -29.22 29.36 -6.03
C GLY A 496 -28.25 29.37 -7.21
N VAL A 497 -27.93 28.21 -7.78
CA VAL A 497 -26.94 27.99 -8.84
C VAL A 497 -27.58 27.49 -10.14
N LEU A 498 -28.79 26.94 -10.06
CA LEU A 498 -29.58 26.46 -11.19
C LEU A 498 -30.60 27.52 -11.65
N LYS A 499 -30.99 27.46 -12.92
CA LYS A 499 -32.09 28.22 -13.54
C LYS A 499 -33.06 27.20 -14.14
N GLU A 500 -34.34 27.32 -13.81
CA GLU A 500 -35.38 26.58 -14.52
C GLU A 500 -35.58 27.19 -15.90
N LYS A 501 -35.49 26.36 -16.95
CA LYS A 501 -35.91 26.72 -18.31
C LYS A 501 -36.78 25.62 -18.87
N GLY A 502 -38.10 25.75 -18.69
CA GLY A 502 -39.06 24.71 -19.03
C GLY A 502 -38.88 23.49 -18.10
N GLN A 503 -38.83 22.29 -18.67
CA GLN A 503 -38.60 21.05 -17.91
C GLN A 503 -37.11 20.77 -17.62
N SER A 504 -36.19 21.64 -18.04
CA SER A 504 -34.75 21.43 -17.89
C SER A 504 -34.13 22.44 -16.93
N LEU A 505 -33.31 21.94 -15.99
CA LEU A 505 -32.47 22.77 -15.13
C LEU A 505 -31.17 23.10 -15.85
N LEU A 506 -30.88 24.39 -16.03
CA LEU A 506 -29.64 24.90 -16.59
C LEU A 506 -28.78 25.51 -15.49
N THR A 507 -27.47 25.39 -15.59
CA THR A 507 -26.57 26.13 -14.70
C THR A 507 -26.70 27.63 -14.94
N LYS A 508 -26.65 28.46 -13.89
CA LYS A 508 -26.58 29.93 -14.02
C LYS A 508 -25.33 30.35 -14.80
N ASN A 509 -24.26 29.57 -14.67
CA ASN A 509 -23.05 29.68 -15.45
C ASN A 509 -23.25 29.21 -16.90
N SER A 510 -22.83 30.03 -17.86
CA SER A 510 -22.82 29.68 -19.29
C SER A 510 -21.41 29.40 -19.82
N LEU A 511 -20.38 29.64 -19.00
CA LEU A 511 -18.97 29.48 -19.34
C LEU A 511 -18.42 28.17 -18.77
N TYR A 512 -17.37 27.64 -19.38
CA TYR A 512 -16.63 26.50 -18.86
C TYR A 512 -15.21 26.56 -19.41
N TRP A 513 -14.21 26.44 -18.53
CA TRP A 513 -12.81 26.37 -18.91
C TRP A 513 -12.34 24.91 -18.92
N LEU A 514 -11.58 24.52 -19.95
CA LEU A 514 -11.09 23.15 -20.12
C LEU A 514 -9.72 22.99 -19.45
N SER A 515 -9.55 21.89 -18.73
CA SER A 515 -8.36 21.56 -17.94
C SER A 515 -7.14 21.21 -18.79
N THR A 516 -7.28 20.88 -20.07
CA THR A 516 -6.12 20.50 -20.93
C THR A 516 -5.91 21.39 -22.14
N GLN A 517 -6.72 22.43 -22.31
CA GLN A 517 -6.66 23.26 -23.52
C GLN A 517 -6.29 24.70 -23.18
N LYS A 518 -4.99 25.01 -23.22
CA LYS A 518 -4.55 26.33 -23.64
C LYS A 518 -4.16 26.26 -25.13
N PHE A 519 -4.63 27.22 -25.91
CA PHE A 519 -4.13 27.40 -27.27
C PHE A 519 -2.79 28.12 -27.18
N CYS A 520 -1.75 27.55 -27.78
CA CYS A 520 -0.50 28.25 -28.07
C CYS A 520 -0.83 29.65 -28.64
N ARG A 521 -0.33 30.72 -28.01
CA ARG A 521 -0.57 32.11 -28.45
C ARG A 521 0.09 32.41 -29.82
N CYS A 522 1.08 31.62 -30.20
CA CYS A 522 1.67 31.66 -31.53
C CYS A 522 0.80 30.82 -32.49
N TYR A 523 0.80 31.09 -33.79
CA TYR A 523 0.05 30.35 -34.83
C TYR A 523 0.32 28.83 -34.91
N CYS A 524 1.03 28.26 -33.92
CA CYS A 524 1.17 26.85 -33.68
C CYS A 524 -0.16 26.31 -33.13
N THR A 525 -0.86 25.45 -33.87
CA THR A 525 -2.15 24.88 -33.45
C THR A 525 -2.02 23.84 -32.33
N HIS A 526 -0.95 23.91 -31.53
CA HIS A 526 -0.66 22.97 -30.46
C HIS A 526 -1.57 23.23 -29.26
N VAL A 527 -2.10 22.13 -28.73
CA VAL A 527 -2.80 22.08 -27.44
C VAL A 527 -1.73 22.00 -26.38
N THR A 528 -1.59 23.05 -25.57
CA THR A 528 -0.68 23.02 -24.42
C THR A 528 -1.45 22.49 -23.22
N THR A 529 -0.85 21.54 -22.50
CA THR A 529 -1.30 21.10 -21.18
C THR A 529 -1.43 22.32 -20.27
N TYR A 530 -2.48 22.35 -19.46
CA TYR A 530 -2.66 23.44 -18.51
C TYR A 530 -1.62 23.25 -17.39
N GLU A 531 -0.74 24.22 -17.23
CA GLU A 531 0.28 24.16 -16.18
C GLU A 531 -0.37 24.39 -14.81
N GLU A 532 0.06 23.62 -13.81
CA GLU A 532 -0.52 23.68 -12.46
C GLU A 532 -0.44 25.07 -11.82
N SER A 533 0.57 25.86 -12.20
CA SER A 533 0.75 27.27 -11.79
C SER A 533 -0.42 28.19 -12.17
N ASN A 534 -1.24 27.78 -13.14
CA ASN A 534 -2.38 28.54 -13.61
C ASN A 534 -3.70 28.10 -12.97
N TYR A 535 -3.72 27.06 -12.12
CA TYR A 535 -4.95 26.62 -11.49
C TYR A 535 -5.47 27.72 -10.57
N SER A 536 -6.79 27.94 -10.58
CA SER A 536 -7.44 28.72 -9.54
C SER A 536 -7.24 28.05 -8.18
N LEU A 537 -7.20 28.84 -7.12
CA LEU A 537 -7.04 28.37 -5.74
C LEU A 537 -8.20 27.46 -5.34
N SER A 538 -9.43 27.77 -5.77
CA SER A 538 -10.59 26.92 -5.55
C SER A 538 -10.44 25.57 -6.26
N TYR A 539 -10.05 25.54 -7.53
CA TYR A 539 -9.84 24.29 -8.26
C TYR A 539 -8.69 23.46 -7.66
N GLN A 540 -7.57 24.12 -7.33
CA GLN A 540 -6.43 23.46 -6.70
C GLN A 540 -6.80 22.87 -5.34
N PHE A 541 -7.61 23.57 -4.54
CA PHE A 541 -8.14 23.04 -3.29
C PHE A 541 -8.99 21.79 -3.51
N ILE A 542 -9.94 21.84 -4.47
CA ILE A 542 -10.78 20.68 -4.81
C ILE A 542 -9.92 19.48 -5.21
N LEU A 543 -8.95 19.68 -6.11
CA LEU A 543 -8.07 18.60 -6.53
C LEU A 543 -7.26 18.05 -5.35
N ASN A 544 -6.66 18.89 -4.53
CA ASN A 544 -5.86 18.46 -3.37
C ASN A 544 -6.69 17.71 -2.33
N LEU A 545 -7.92 18.15 -2.06
CA LEU A 545 -8.85 17.49 -1.13
C LEU A 545 -9.14 16.06 -1.59
N PHE A 546 -9.53 15.90 -2.85
CA PHE A 546 -9.86 14.60 -3.40
C PHE A 546 -8.64 13.69 -3.63
N SER A 547 -7.51 14.26 -4.07
CA SER A 547 -6.26 13.52 -4.21
C SER A 547 -5.76 13.00 -2.87
N PHE A 548 -5.88 13.80 -1.80
CA PHE A 548 -5.63 13.32 -0.44
C PHE A 548 -6.57 12.18 -0.07
N LEU A 549 -7.89 12.36 -0.28
CA LEU A 549 -8.89 11.35 0.05
C LEU A 549 -8.58 9.99 -0.61
N LEU A 550 -8.21 9.99 -1.90
CA LEU A 550 -7.91 8.80 -2.68
C LEU A 550 -6.46 8.30 -2.54
N ARG A 551 -5.59 9.02 -1.82
CA ARG A 551 -4.14 8.74 -1.71
C ARG A 551 -3.43 8.69 -3.08
N ILE A 552 -3.78 9.62 -3.97
CA ILE A 552 -3.19 9.74 -5.31
C ILE A 552 -2.51 11.09 -5.52
N LYS A 553 -1.69 11.20 -6.56
CA LYS A 553 -1.13 12.49 -7.00
C LYS A 553 -2.21 13.39 -7.59
N THR A 554 -2.09 14.69 -7.35
CA THR A 554 -2.97 15.73 -7.93
C THR A 554 -2.96 15.71 -9.46
N SER A 555 -1.80 15.45 -10.07
CA SER A 555 -1.66 15.32 -11.53
C SER A 555 -2.53 14.20 -12.10
N LEU A 556 -2.58 13.04 -11.44
CA LEU A 556 -3.35 11.90 -11.88
C LEU A 556 -4.86 12.20 -11.89
N LEU A 557 -5.35 12.86 -10.84
CA LEU A 557 -6.75 13.28 -10.78
C LEU A 557 -7.07 14.30 -11.89
N HIS A 558 -6.18 15.25 -12.12
CA HIS A 558 -6.35 16.25 -13.16
C HIS A 558 -6.39 15.66 -14.58
N GLU A 559 -5.57 14.63 -14.84
CA GLU A 559 -5.60 13.87 -16.10
C GLU A 559 -6.97 13.20 -16.31
N GLU A 560 -7.51 12.55 -15.27
CA GLU A 560 -8.82 11.90 -15.36
C GLU A 560 -9.96 12.93 -15.57
N VAL A 561 -9.92 14.07 -14.87
CA VAL A 561 -10.85 15.20 -15.09
C VAL A 561 -10.83 15.63 -16.56
N SER A 562 -9.64 15.72 -17.14
CA SER A 562 -9.47 16.10 -18.54
C SER A 562 -10.01 15.06 -19.51
N LEU A 563 -9.97 13.76 -19.17
CA LEU A 563 -10.59 12.70 -19.95
C LEU A 563 -12.12 12.77 -19.91
N VAL A 564 -12.71 13.02 -18.73
CA VAL A 564 -14.15 13.26 -18.57
C VAL A 564 -14.58 14.46 -19.43
N GLU A 565 -13.87 15.58 -19.33
CA GLU A 565 -14.13 16.78 -20.13
C GLU A 565 -14.05 16.52 -21.64
N LYS A 566 -13.04 15.76 -22.08
CA LYS A 566 -12.88 15.41 -23.49
C LYS A 566 -14.08 14.62 -24.03
N LYS A 567 -14.63 13.70 -23.24
CA LYS A 567 -15.86 12.98 -23.61
C LYS A 567 -17.07 13.90 -23.57
N LEU A 568 -17.23 14.70 -22.51
CA LEU A 568 -18.39 15.58 -22.34
C LEU A 568 -18.48 16.66 -23.42
N PHE A 569 -17.34 17.22 -23.83
CA PHE A 569 -17.25 18.29 -24.83
C PHE A 569 -16.75 17.81 -26.19
N GLU A 570 -16.92 16.52 -26.54
CA GLU A 570 -16.39 15.91 -27.76
C GLU A 570 -16.69 16.72 -29.04
N LYS A 571 -17.86 17.36 -29.12
CA LYS A 571 -18.21 18.27 -30.23
C LYS A 571 -17.18 19.40 -30.43
N LYS A 572 -16.63 19.98 -29.35
CA LYS A 572 -15.57 21.00 -29.44
C LYS A 572 -14.24 20.43 -29.94
N TYR A 573 -13.95 19.16 -29.66
CA TYR A 573 -12.73 18.48 -30.11
C TYR A 573 -12.83 17.95 -31.55
N SER A 574 -14.00 17.47 -31.98
CA SER A 574 -14.21 16.82 -33.27
C SER A 574 -14.34 17.79 -34.46
N VAL A 575 -14.81 19.03 -34.24
CA VAL A 575 -14.97 20.05 -35.32
C VAL A 575 -13.65 20.42 -35.99
N LYS A 576 -12.50 20.26 -35.32
CA LYS A 576 -11.18 20.57 -35.91
C LYS A 576 -10.64 19.48 -36.87
N ARG A 577 -11.17 18.25 -36.83
CA ARG A 577 -10.66 17.15 -37.69
C ARG A 577 -11.28 17.07 -39.09
N LYS A 578 -12.39 17.78 -39.36
CA LYS A 578 -13.11 17.68 -40.64
C LYS A 578 -12.67 18.67 -41.75
N LYS A 579 -11.60 19.46 -41.56
CA LYS A 579 -11.15 20.48 -42.55
C LYS A 579 -9.91 20.12 -43.41
N SER A 580 -9.35 18.89 -43.34
CA SER A 580 -8.09 18.56 -44.05
C SER A 580 -8.18 17.49 -45.16
N ARG A 581 -9.38 17.06 -45.58
CA ARG A 581 -9.54 16.13 -46.71
C ARG A 581 -10.68 16.55 -47.64
N SER A 582 -10.42 17.55 -48.49
CA SER A 582 -11.22 17.79 -49.69
C SER A 582 -10.37 18.36 -50.84
N LYS A 583 -10.30 17.57 -51.92
CA LYS A 583 -10.03 17.96 -53.32
C LYS A 583 -8.68 18.62 -53.65
N LYS A 584 -7.70 17.77 -53.98
CA LYS A 584 -6.91 17.94 -55.21
C LYS A 584 -7.19 16.78 -56.15
N VAL A 585 -8.31 16.87 -56.86
CA VAL A 585 -8.49 16.17 -58.13
C VAL A 585 -7.89 17.10 -59.18
N ARG A 586 -6.68 16.79 -59.66
CA ARG A 586 -6.15 17.39 -60.89
C ARG A 586 -6.86 16.69 -62.06
N ARG A 587 -7.57 17.49 -62.86
CA ARG A 587 -8.03 17.10 -64.19
C ARG A 587 -6.97 17.54 -65.21
N HIS A 588 -6.79 16.68 -66.21
CA HIS A 588 -5.88 16.71 -67.35
C HIS A 588 -4.42 16.37 -67.07
#